data_AF-A0A5C8SDC6-F1
#
_entry.id   AF-A0A5C8SDC6-F1
#
_cell.length_a   1.000
_cell.length_b   1.000
_cell.length_c   1.000
_cell.angle_alpha   90.00
_cell.angle_beta   90.00
_cell.angle_gamma   90.00
#
_symmetry.space_group_name_H-M   'P 1'
#
loop_
_entity.id
_entity.type
_entity.pdbx_description
1 polymer ?
#
loop_
_entity_poly.entity_id
_entity_poly.type
_entity_poly.pdbx_seq_one_letter_code
_entity_poly.pdbx_strand_id
1 'polypeptide(L)' 'MTLVVASVPEAGGCRYTAVARHSSVADREAHEAMGFHQGWGICADQLVVLAETL' A
#
# COMPACT_ATOMS: atom_id res chain seq x y z
N MET A 1 7.37 -6.18 11.13
CA MET A 1 6.80 -5.98 9.78
C MET A 1 7.60 -4.91 9.08
N THR A 2 7.91 -5.09 7.80
CA THR A 2 8.58 -4.08 6.97
C THR A 2 7.69 -3.78 5.76
N LEU A 3 7.43 -2.51 5.48
CA LEU A 3 6.71 -2.09 4.29
C LEU A 3 7.71 -1.63 3.22
N VAL A 4 7.58 -2.17 2.00
CA VAL A 4 8.30 -1.69 0.82
C VAL A 4 7.30 -1.03 -0.12
N VAL A 5 7.58 0.21 -0.50
CA VAL A 5 6.78 0.97 -1.47
C VAL A 5 7.64 1.25 -2.69
N ALA A 6 7.11 0.97 -3.87
CA ALA A 6 7.78 1.23 -5.14
C ALA A 6 6.79 1.87 -6.13
N SER A 7 7.28 2.83 -6.90
CA SER A 7 6.54 3.46 -7.99
C SER A 7 7.32 3.31 -9.29
N VAL A 8 6.65 2.89 -10.35
CA VAL A 8 7.23 2.82 -11.70
C VAL A 8 6.48 3.80 -12.59
N PRO A 9 7.15 4.76 -13.26
CA PRO A 9 6.50 5.68 -14.19
C PRO A 9 5.74 4.94 -15.30
N GLU A 10 4.54 5.42 -15.62
CA GLU A 10 3.70 4.91 -16.72
C GLU A 10 3.05 6.08 -17.46
N ALA A 11 2.45 5.81 -18.63
CA ALA A 11 1.76 6.84 -19.39
C ALA A 11 0.61 7.44 -18.56
N GLY A 12 0.68 8.74 -18.25
CA GLY A 12 -0.33 9.44 -17.47
C GLY A 12 -0.21 9.28 -15.94
N GLY A 13 0.85 8.66 -15.42
CA GLY A 13 1.05 8.54 -13.97
C GLY A 13 2.15 7.57 -13.56
N CYS A 14 1.88 6.77 -12.54
CA CYS A 14 2.77 5.69 -12.13
C CYS A 14 1.98 4.47 -11.65
N ARG A 15 2.55 3.29 -11.82
CA ARG A 15 2.10 2.10 -11.08
C ARG A 15 2.72 2.13 -9.70
N TYR A 16 1.86 2.20 -8.70
CA TYR A 16 2.21 2.17 -7.28
C TYR A 16 2.04 0.75 -6.71
N THR A 17 3.05 0.23 -6.03
CA THR A 17 3.02 -1.07 -5.36
C THR A 17 3.47 -0.94 -3.92
N ALA A 18 2.69 -1.48 -2.99
CA ALA A 18 3.04 -1.59 -1.58
C ALA A 18 3.06 -3.06 -1.14
N VAL A 19 4.14 -3.49 -0.50
CA VAL A 19 4.33 -4.88 -0.02
C VAL A 19 4.63 -4.86 1.47
N ALA A 20 3.71 -5.35 2.28
CA ALA A 20 3.92 -5.58 3.70
C ALA A 20 4.55 -6.97 3.92
N ARG A 21 5.75 -7.00 4.51
CA ARG A 21 6.49 -8.23 4.84
C ARG A 21 6.43 -8.51 6.34
N HIS A 22 6.11 -9.75 6.67
CA HIS A 22 6.00 -10.25 8.05
C HIS A 22 7.03 -11.35 8.30
N SER A 23 7.40 -11.52 9.57
CA SER A 23 8.34 -12.55 10.04
C SER A 23 7.75 -13.96 10.01
N SER A 24 6.43 -14.08 10.07
CA SER A 24 5.71 -15.35 10.07
C SER A 24 4.39 -15.25 9.30
N VAL A 25 3.84 -16.41 8.95
CA VAL A 25 2.50 -16.51 8.33
C VAL A 25 1.41 -16.06 9.29
N ALA A 26 1.51 -16.42 10.58
CA ALA A 26 0.54 -16.03 11.59
C ALA A 26 0.47 -14.50 11.77
N ASP A 27 1.63 -13.81 11.78
CA ASP A 27 1.66 -12.35 11.86
C ASP A 27 1.05 -11.69 10.61
N ARG A 28 1.30 -12.28 9.42
CA ARG A 28 0.72 -11.82 8.15
C ARG A 28 -0.80 -11.95 8.18
N GLU A 29 -1.32 -13.09 8.62
CA GLU A 29 -2.76 -13.38 8.70
C GLU A 29 -3.46 -12.52 9.73
N ALA A 30 -2.86 -12.32 10.91
CA ALA A 30 -3.40 -11.41 11.92
C ALA A 30 -3.50 -9.98 11.38
N HIS A 31 -2.46 -9.49 10.69
CA HIS A 31 -2.48 -8.16 10.09
C HIS A 31 -3.47 -8.04 8.93
N GLU A 32 -3.62 -9.09 8.12
CA GLU A 32 -4.63 -9.13 7.06
C GLU A 32 -6.05 -9.11 7.64
N ALA A 33 -6.31 -9.88 8.70
CA ALA A 33 -7.60 -9.93 9.39
C ALA A 33 -7.96 -8.60 10.09
N MET A 34 -6.97 -7.78 10.46
CA MET A 34 -7.18 -6.42 10.94
C MET A 34 -7.64 -5.45 9.83
N GLY A 35 -7.66 -5.88 8.56
CA GLY A 35 -8.16 -5.08 7.43
C GLY A 35 -7.07 -4.36 6.65
N PHE A 36 -5.85 -4.92 6.55
CA PHE A 36 -4.73 -4.29 5.86
C PHE A 36 -5.09 -3.78 4.46
N HIS A 37 -5.73 -4.59 3.60
CA HIS A 37 -6.05 -4.19 2.23
C HIS A 37 -7.03 -3.01 2.17
N GLN A 38 -8.02 -2.99 3.05
CA GLN A 38 -8.98 -1.88 3.13
C GLN A 38 -8.30 -0.61 3.64
N GLY A 39 -7.58 -0.71 4.76
CA GLY A 39 -6.89 0.43 5.35
C GLY A 39 -5.81 1.00 4.42
N TRP A 40 -5.06 0.13 3.76
CA TRP A 40 -4.04 0.54 2.80
C TRP A 40 -4.64 1.14 1.53
N GLY A 41 -5.77 0.60 1.05
CA GLY A 41 -6.54 1.20 -0.03
C GLY A 41 -6.96 2.64 0.27
N ILE A 42 -7.49 2.89 1.47
CA ILE A 42 -7.86 4.25 1.91
C ILE A 42 -6.64 5.19 1.92
N CYS A 43 -5.49 4.73 2.42
CA CYS A 43 -4.26 5.52 2.39
C CYS A 43 -3.80 5.83 0.95
N ALA A 44 -3.92 4.86 0.04
CA ALA A 44 -3.57 5.04 -1.37
C ALA A 44 -4.52 6.05 -2.05
N ASP A 45 -5.82 5.99 -1.79
CA ASP A 45 -6.80 6.96 -2.30
C ASP A 45 -6.51 8.38 -1.80
N GLN A 46 -6.18 8.52 -0.52
CA GLN A 46 -5.77 9.80 0.07
C GLN A 46 -4.48 10.34 -0.58
N LEU A 47 -3.53 9.46 -0.90
CA LEU A 47 -2.31 9.83 -1.61
C LEU A 47 -2.61 10.32 -3.04
N VAL A 48 -3.54 9.69 -3.75
CA VAL A 48 -3.99 10.16 -5.07
C VAL A 48 -4.59 11.55 -4.99
N VAL A 49 -5.53 11.77 -4.06
CA VAL A 49 -6.15 13.09 -3.85
C VAL A 49 -5.10 14.15 -3.57
N LEU A 50 -4.11 13.86 -2.72
CA LEU A 50 -3.01 14.78 -2.44
C LEU A 50 -2.18 15.07 -3.71
N ALA A 51 -1.81 14.04 -4.46
CA ALA A 51 -1.00 14.19 -5.67
C ALA A 51 -1.69 15.04 -6.75
N GLU A 52 -3.01 15.00 -6.84
CA GLU A 52 -3.79 15.84 -7.77
C GLU A 52 -3.79 17.34 -7.39
N THR A 53 -3.39 17.68 -6.15
CA THR A 53 -3.30 19.08 -5.68
C THR A 53 -1.91 19.71 -5.84
N LEU A 54 -0.91 18.94 -6.30
CA LEU A 54 0.48 19.36 -6.46
C LEU A 54 0.83 19.62 -7.93
#